data_AF-A0A443LVC7-F1
#
_entry.id   AF-A0A443LVC7-F1
#
_cell.length_a   1.000
_cell.length_b   1.000
_cell.length_c   1.000
_cell.angle_alpha   90.00
_cell.angle_beta   90.00
_cell.angle_gamma   90.00
#
_symmetry.space_group_name_H-M   'P 1'
#
loop_
_entity.id
_entity.type
_entity.pdbx_description
1 polymer ?
#
loop_
_entity_poly.entity_id
_entity_poly.type
_entity_poly.pdbx_seq_one_letter_code
_entity_poly.pdbx_strand_id
1 'polypeptide(L)'
;MWGRPSIERARPARPDLRRPQQGAAMTASSPCVAVVTTMKNEGAFLLEWLAHYRVLGATSFYVAHNDCEDGQPEMLARLAEMGLVRAHATRATEHGGIQRAALRQARWYEEVTQAEWIWVCDADEFLVVKTGDGSFAALIEATPGVDVIGVNWLQFGSAGITTYDPAPVTRQFTRCEAPPRMAYVKSLFRRLPEMARIGVHMPHPREGVELTRAIAGGAPWRKGRGGLILRADYRVAQVNHYALRARDSFLVKRDRGRVNHAGEDMGADYWARFERNEAEDHAIARYDAAVTVELAALRADPELARLETAARDWHRARIAALHARPDWAQFSAHLAAGAM
;
A
#
# COMPACT_ATOMS: atom_id res chain seq x y z
N MET A 1 -1.39 -60.51 29.42
CA MET A 1 -0.54 -59.65 30.28
C MET A 1 -0.24 -58.38 29.48
N TRP A 2 -0.93 -57.29 29.84
CA TRP A 2 -0.76 -55.87 29.45
C TRP A 2 -0.78 -55.49 27.96
N GLY A 3 -1.93 -54.96 27.54
CA GLY A 3 -2.08 -54.15 26.33
C GLY A 3 -1.44 -52.77 26.48
N ARG A 4 -1.10 -52.18 25.33
CA ARG A 4 -0.83 -50.75 25.19
C ARG A 4 -1.82 -50.18 24.18
N PRO A 5 -2.62 -49.15 24.52
CA PRO A 5 -3.47 -48.50 23.54
C PRO A 5 -2.63 -47.57 22.66
N SER A 6 -2.80 -47.68 21.34
CA SER A 6 -2.31 -46.68 20.40
C SER A 6 -3.09 -45.38 20.62
N ILE A 7 -2.39 -44.34 21.08
CA ILE A 7 -2.94 -42.99 21.14
C ILE A 7 -2.82 -42.39 19.73
N GLU A 8 -3.90 -42.51 18.94
CA GLU A 8 -4.09 -41.68 17.76
C GLU A 8 -4.29 -40.23 18.23
N ARG A 9 -3.31 -39.37 18.01
CA ARG A 9 -3.48 -37.92 18.20
C ARG A 9 -4.42 -37.41 17.12
N ALA A 10 -5.66 -37.14 17.49
CA ALA A 10 -6.60 -36.41 16.65
C ALA A 10 -5.97 -35.07 16.21
N ARG A 11 -5.85 -34.86 14.90
CA ARG A 11 -5.51 -33.55 14.33
C ARG A 11 -6.68 -32.60 14.61
N PRO A 12 -6.44 -31.38 15.13
CA PRO A 12 -7.52 -30.40 15.25
C PRO A 12 -8.05 -30.06 13.85
N ALA A 13 -9.36 -30.04 13.71
CA ALA A 13 -10.04 -29.64 12.49
C ALA A 13 -9.63 -28.21 12.11
N ARG A 14 -9.26 -28.00 10.84
CA ARG A 14 -9.00 -26.66 10.29
C ARG A 14 -10.32 -25.88 10.31
N PRO A 15 -10.34 -24.61 10.77
CA PRO A 15 -11.54 -23.79 10.62
C PRO A 15 -11.84 -23.61 9.13
N ASP A 16 -13.06 -23.97 8.76
CA ASP A 16 -13.60 -23.86 7.41
C ASP A 16 -13.90 -22.38 7.13
N LEU A 17 -12.92 -21.66 6.57
CA LEU A 17 -13.09 -20.30 6.05
C LEU A 17 -13.80 -20.37 4.68
N ARG A 18 -14.97 -20.99 4.64
CA ARG A 18 -15.83 -21.01 3.45
C ARG A 18 -16.32 -19.58 3.18
N ARG A 19 -16.09 -19.11 1.95
CA ARG A 19 -16.65 -17.87 1.40
C ARG A 19 -18.15 -17.78 1.72
N PRO A 20 -18.68 -16.60 2.09
CA PRO A 20 -20.11 -16.46 2.34
C PRO A 20 -20.92 -16.87 1.10
N GLN A 21 -21.91 -17.74 1.32
CA GLN A 21 -22.85 -18.18 0.30
C GLN A 21 -23.71 -17.00 -0.15
N GLN A 22 -23.75 -16.81 -1.47
CA GLN A 22 -24.50 -15.76 -2.15
C GLN A 22 -26.00 -16.06 -2.14
N GLY A 23 -26.79 -15.08 -1.73
CA GLY A 23 -28.24 -15.06 -1.85
C GLY A 23 -28.74 -13.64 -2.01
N ALA A 24 -28.66 -13.08 -3.21
CA ALA A 24 -29.44 -11.94 -3.72
C ALA A 24 -29.14 -11.74 -5.22
N ALA A 25 -30.10 -11.16 -5.95
CA ALA A 25 -30.18 -10.98 -7.40
C ALA A 25 -28.85 -10.73 -8.15
N MET A 26 -28.75 -11.23 -9.39
CA MET A 26 -27.61 -11.00 -10.29
C MET A 26 -27.38 -9.51 -10.55
N THR A 27 -26.59 -8.86 -9.70
CA THR A 27 -25.87 -7.63 -9.98
C THR A 27 -24.65 -8.00 -10.83
N ALA A 28 -24.20 -7.10 -11.72
CA ALA A 28 -22.94 -7.29 -12.45
C ALA A 28 -21.84 -7.76 -11.48
N SER A 29 -21.08 -8.79 -11.86
CA SER A 29 -20.02 -9.32 -11.00
C SER A 29 -19.07 -8.19 -10.60
N SER A 30 -18.80 -8.03 -9.31
CA SER A 30 -17.84 -7.02 -8.82
C SER A 30 -16.51 -7.15 -9.59
N PRO A 31 -15.88 -6.03 -9.99
CA PRO A 31 -14.68 -6.06 -10.81
C PRO A 31 -13.54 -6.79 -10.08
N CYS A 32 -12.75 -7.56 -10.84
CA CYS A 32 -11.57 -8.23 -10.33
C CYS A 32 -10.39 -7.25 -10.31
N VAL A 33 -9.90 -6.87 -9.12
CA VAL A 33 -8.85 -5.87 -8.92
C VAL A 33 -7.63 -6.50 -8.24
N ALA A 34 -6.49 -6.46 -8.92
CA ALA A 34 -5.20 -6.82 -8.32
C ALA A 34 -4.49 -5.59 -7.78
N VAL A 35 -4.06 -5.65 -6.52
CA VAL A 35 -3.15 -4.65 -5.93
C VAL A 35 -1.72 -5.15 -6.01
N VAL A 36 -0.85 -4.34 -6.60
CA VAL A 36 0.55 -4.67 -6.88
C VAL A 36 1.45 -3.67 -6.16
N THR A 37 2.37 -4.16 -5.33
CA THR A 37 3.27 -3.30 -4.55
C THR A 37 4.65 -3.91 -4.40
N THR A 38 5.61 -3.09 -3.96
CA THR A 38 6.97 -3.50 -3.62
C THR A 38 7.35 -2.89 -2.28
N MET A 39 7.71 -3.73 -1.32
CA MET A 39 7.93 -3.35 0.08
C MET A 39 9.28 -3.87 0.58
N LYS A 40 10.01 -3.04 1.30
CA LYS A 40 11.21 -3.43 2.07
C LYS A 40 11.01 -2.92 3.48
N ASN A 41 11.22 -3.72 4.52
CA ASN A 41 11.01 -3.36 5.93
C ASN A 41 9.72 -2.54 6.23
N GLU A 42 8.57 -2.97 5.73
CA GLU A 42 7.26 -2.37 6.00
C GLU A 42 6.36 -3.28 6.86
N GLY A 43 6.92 -4.32 7.48
CA GLY A 43 6.18 -5.31 8.25
C GLY A 43 5.32 -4.70 9.36
N ALA A 44 5.81 -3.67 10.04
CA ALA A 44 5.05 -2.94 11.07
C ALA A 44 3.75 -2.26 10.54
N PHE A 45 3.64 -2.05 9.23
CA PHE A 45 2.53 -1.36 8.56
C PHE A 45 1.74 -2.28 7.59
N LEU A 46 2.28 -3.46 7.27
CA LEU A 46 1.77 -4.35 6.24
C LEU A 46 0.31 -4.77 6.46
N LEU A 47 -0.08 -5.12 7.69
CA LEU A 47 -1.43 -5.62 7.95
C LEU A 47 -2.49 -4.52 7.83
N GLU A 48 -2.19 -3.29 8.23
CA GLU A 48 -3.12 -2.16 8.01
C GLU A 48 -3.32 -1.91 6.52
N TRP A 49 -2.23 -1.86 5.75
CA TRP A 49 -2.27 -1.69 4.31
C TRP A 49 -3.11 -2.80 3.65
N LEU A 50 -2.87 -4.07 4.02
CA LEU A 50 -3.60 -5.20 3.47
C LEU A 50 -5.09 -5.13 3.83
N ALA A 51 -5.41 -4.85 5.10
CA ALA A 51 -6.79 -4.70 5.57
C ALA A 51 -7.53 -3.60 4.81
N HIS A 52 -6.90 -2.44 4.62
CA HIS A 52 -7.47 -1.30 3.89
C HIS A 52 -7.86 -1.67 2.46
N TYR A 53 -6.96 -2.27 1.70
CA TYR A 53 -7.25 -2.63 0.31
C TYR A 53 -8.21 -3.82 0.19
N ARG A 54 -8.28 -4.71 1.19
CA ARG A 54 -9.31 -5.75 1.26
C ARG A 54 -10.70 -5.16 1.51
N VAL A 55 -10.80 -4.16 2.40
CA VAL A 55 -12.04 -3.39 2.63
C VAL A 55 -12.49 -2.64 1.37
N LEU A 56 -11.55 -2.12 0.58
CA LEU A 56 -11.84 -1.52 -0.74
C LEU A 56 -12.33 -2.52 -1.80
N GLY A 57 -12.31 -3.83 -1.50
CA GLY A 57 -12.76 -4.88 -2.41
C GLY A 57 -11.69 -5.39 -3.39
N ALA A 58 -10.40 -5.19 -3.10
CA ALA A 58 -9.36 -5.83 -3.90
C ALA A 58 -9.47 -7.36 -3.81
N THR A 59 -9.35 -8.02 -4.96
CA THR A 59 -9.56 -9.47 -5.08
C THR A 59 -8.28 -10.27 -5.00
N SER A 60 -7.14 -9.66 -5.29
CA SER A 60 -5.83 -10.30 -5.25
C SER A 60 -4.71 -9.31 -4.95
N PHE A 61 -3.61 -9.83 -4.42
CA PHE A 61 -2.47 -9.04 -3.98
C PHE A 61 -1.17 -9.66 -4.48
N TYR A 62 -0.31 -8.84 -5.07
CA TYR A 62 1.07 -9.16 -5.34
C TYR A 62 1.96 -8.22 -4.53
N VAL A 63 2.75 -8.79 -3.61
CA VAL A 63 3.70 -8.04 -2.79
C VAL A 63 5.10 -8.56 -3.09
N ALA A 64 5.85 -7.77 -3.85
CA ALA A 64 7.28 -7.99 -3.99
C ALA A 64 8.03 -7.45 -2.78
N HIS A 65 9.11 -8.12 -2.40
CA HIS A 65 9.98 -7.66 -1.33
C HIS A 65 11.45 -7.96 -1.62
N ASN A 66 12.36 -7.19 -1.03
CA ASN A 66 13.80 -7.39 -1.21
C ASN A 66 14.54 -7.02 0.06
N ASP A 67 15.57 -7.80 0.41
CA ASP A 67 16.55 -7.47 1.45
C ASP A 67 15.92 -6.95 2.76
N CYS A 68 14.84 -7.62 3.21
CA CYS A 68 14.13 -7.24 4.41
C CYS A 68 14.81 -7.80 5.66
N GLU A 69 14.73 -7.05 6.76
CA GLU A 69 15.37 -7.35 8.05
C GLU A 69 14.37 -7.38 9.21
N ASP A 70 13.12 -7.00 8.97
CA ASP A 70 12.07 -6.76 9.97
C ASP A 70 11.08 -7.93 10.14
N GLY A 71 11.36 -9.09 9.54
CA GLY A 71 10.44 -10.23 9.53
C GLY A 71 9.29 -10.13 8.51
N GLN A 72 9.28 -9.11 7.63
CA GLN A 72 8.31 -8.98 6.55
C GLN A 72 8.25 -10.22 5.63
N PRO A 73 9.37 -10.89 5.23
CA PRO A 73 9.32 -12.08 4.38
C PRO A 73 8.54 -13.24 5.01
N GLU A 74 8.75 -13.49 6.30
CA GLU A 74 8.07 -14.54 7.06
C GLU A 74 6.57 -14.25 7.19
N MET A 75 6.22 -12.98 7.45
CA MET A 75 4.83 -12.54 7.48
C MET A 75 4.16 -12.68 6.11
N LEU A 76 4.84 -12.32 5.03
CA LEU A 76 4.35 -12.50 3.66
C LEU A 76 4.20 -13.98 3.29
N ALA A 77 5.11 -14.84 3.74
CA ALA A 77 4.98 -16.28 3.57
C ALA A 77 3.74 -16.82 4.29
N ARG A 78 3.48 -16.38 5.53
CA ARG A 78 2.27 -16.77 6.28
C ARG A 78 0.99 -16.30 5.58
N LEU A 79 0.96 -15.05 5.11
CA LEU A 79 -0.17 -14.52 4.34
C LEU A 79 -0.40 -15.29 3.03
N ALA A 80 0.67 -15.77 2.39
CA ALA A 80 0.57 -16.61 1.20
C ALA A 80 0.01 -18.01 1.51
N GLU A 81 0.41 -18.64 2.61
CA GLU A 81 -0.18 -19.90 3.08
C GLU A 81 -1.69 -19.77 3.37
N MET A 82 -2.12 -18.60 3.83
CA MET A 82 -3.52 -18.25 4.05
C MET A 82 -4.28 -17.93 2.74
N GLY A 83 -3.60 -17.90 1.60
CA GLY A 83 -4.18 -17.56 0.30
C GLY A 83 -4.55 -16.08 0.14
N LEU A 84 -3.97 -15.20 0.96
CA LEU A 84 -4.31 -13.76 0.98
C LEU A 84 -3.41 -12.93 0.07
N VAL A 85 -2.15 -13.34 -0.11
CA VAL A 85 -1.14 -12.57 -0.86
C VAL A 85 -0.26 -13.49 -1.68
N ARG A 86 0.07 -13.07 -2.91
CA ARG A 86 1.22 -13.59 -3.65
C ARG A 86 2.48 -12.83 -3.24
N ALA A 87 3.34 -13.47 -2.46
CA ALA A 87 4.65 -12.94 -2.08
C ALA A 87 5.71 -13.25 -3.16
N HIS A 88 6.59 -12.29 -3.43
CA HIS A 88 7.72 -12.49 -4.37
C HIS A 88 9.01 -11.83 -3.88
N ALA A 89 10.04 -12.64 -3.63
CA ALA A 89 11.38 -12.13 -3.37
C ALA A 89 12.00 -11.62 -4.67
N THR A 90 12.17 -10.29 -4.79
CA THR A 90 12.75 -9.63 -5.96
C THR A 90 14.19 -9.20 -5.72
N ARG A 91 14.93 -9.00 -6.81
CA ARG A 91 16.29 -8.46 -6.82
C ARG A 91 16.44 -7.44 -7.93
N ALA A 92 17.34 -6.49 -7.77
CA ALA A 92 17.64 -5.54 -8.83
C ALA A 92 18.24 -6.31 -10.01
N THR A 93 17.96 -5.83 -11.22
CA THR A 93 18.45 -6.45 -12.45
C THR A 93 19.33 -5.46 -13.20
N GLU A 94 20.16 -5.94 -14.12
CA GLU A 94 20.90 -5.08 -15.05
C GLU A 94 19.97 -4.15 -15.86
N HIS A 95 18.71 -4.56 -16.08
CA HIS A 95 17.70 -3.81 -16.82
C HIS A 95 16.74 -3.00 -15.93
N GLY A 96 17.13 -2.69 -14.68
CA GLY A 96 16.42 -1.74 -13.82
C GLY A 96 16.42 -2.08 -12.34
N GLY A 97 16.17 -1.05 -11.52
CA GLY A 97 16.06 -1.15 -10.07
C GLY A 97 14.90 -2.03 -9.58
N ILE A 98 14.90 -2.28 -8.27
CA ILE A 98 14.02 -3.23 -7.57
C ILE A 98 12.54 -3.11 -7.99
N GLN A 99 11.96 -1.90 -7.95
CA GLN A 99 10.54 -1.73 -8.26
C GLN A 99 10.22 -2.09 -9.72
N ARG A 100 11.11 -1.76 -10.66
CA ARG A 100 10.91 -2.13 -12.07
C ARG A 100 11.04 -3.64 -12.28
N ALA A 101 11.93 -4.31 -11.56
CA ALA A 101 12.04 -5.76 -11.58
C ALA A 101 10.76 -6.41 -11.04
N ALA A 102 10.31 -6.01 -9.85
CA ALA A 102 9.06 -6.47 -9.24
C ALA A 102 7.85 -6.31 -10.16
N LEU A 103 7.65 -5.13 -10.76
CA LEU A 103 6.51 -4.88 -11.66
C LEU A 103 6.55 -5.70 -12.95
N ARG A 104 7.74 -6.10 -13.42
CA ARG A 104 7.85 -7.08 -14.52
C ARG A 104 7.48 -8.49 -14.06
N GLN A 105 7.97 -8.89 -12.90
CA GLN A 105 7.77 -10.22 -12.31
C GLN A 105 6.32 -10.46 -11.87
N ALA A 106 5.59 -9.40 -11.52
CA ALA A 106 4.15 -9.45 -11.24
C ALA A 106 3.35 -10.14 -12.36
N ARG A 107 3.80 -10.01 -13.62
CA ARG A 107 3.16 -10.63 -14.79
C ARG A 107 3.32 -12.15 -14.89
N TRP A 108 4.10 -12.77 -14.00
CA TRP A 108 4.25 -14.23 -13.94
C TRP A 108 3.13 -14.91 -13.16
N TYR A 109 2.32 -14.13 -12.45
CA TYR A 109 1.35 -14.63 -11.49
C TYR A 109 -0.08 -14.46 -12.00
N GLU A 110 -0.90 -15.48 -11.81
CA GLU A 110 -2.31 -15.47 -12.22
C GLU A 110 -3.11 -14.43 -11.45
N GLU A 111 -2.74 -14.15 -10.20
CA GLU A 111 -3.33 -13.12 -9.34
C GLU A 111 -3.32 -11.75 -10.00
N VAL A 112 -2.32 -11.48 -10.84
CA VAL A 112 -2.17 -10.21 -11.56
C VAL A 112 -2.67 -10.34 -13.00
N THR A 113 -2.38 -11.45 -13.67
CA THR A 113 -2.72 -11.60 -15.11
C THR A 113 -4.19 -11.92 -15.38
N GLN A 114 -4.92 -12.46 -14.41
CA GLN A 114 -6.37 -12.69 -14.49
C GLN A 114 -7.20 -11.53 -13.93
N ALA A 115 -6.58 -10.50 -13.37
CA ALA A 115 -7.29 -9.33 -12.90
C ALA A 115 -7.75 -8.44 -14.06
N GLU A 116 -8.97 -7.91 -13.94
CA GLU A 116 -9.53 -6.97 -14.90
C GLU A 116 -8.83 -5.61 -14.76
N TRP A 117 -8.65 -5.18 -13.51
CA TRP A 117 -8.01 -3.93 -13.14
C TRP A 117 -6.78 -4.15 -12.26
N ILE A 118 -5.76 -3.34 -12.48
CA ILE A 118 -4.50 -3.35 -11.74
C ILE A 118 -4.34 -2.00 -11.04
N TRP A 119 -4.12 -2.06 -9.73
CA TRP A 119 -3.78 -0.92 -8.89
C TRP A 119 -2.34 -1.07 -8.41
N VAL A 120 -1.47 -0.14 -8.80
CA VAL A 120 -0.09 -0.11 -8.29
C VAL A 120 0.01 0.97 -7.22
N CYS A 121 0.45 0.61 -6.02
CA CYS A 121 0.65 1.55 -4.93
C CYS A 121 1.84 1.16 -4.04
N ASP A 122 2.34 2.14 -3.31
CA ASP A 122 3.39 1.97 -2.31
C ASP A 122 2.77 1.68 -0.91
N ALA A 123 3.58 1.21 0.05
CA ALA A 123 3.11 0.81 1.38
C ALA A 123 2.61 1.98 2.26
N ASP A 124 2.93 3.21 1.87
CA ASP A 124 2.51 4.46 2.49
C ASP A 124 1.37 5.17 1.72
N GLU A 125 0.75 4.48 0.76
CA GLU A 125 -0.34 5.02 -0.06
C GLU A 125 -1.66 4.31 0.17
N PHE A 126 -2.68 5.09 0.53
CA PHE A 126 -4.02 4.58 0.83
C PHE A 126 -5.05 5.25 -0.08
N LEU A 127 -5.70 4.45 -0.93
CA LEU A 127 -6.79 4.94 -1.77
C LEU A 127 -8.01 5.30 -0.91
N VAL A 128 -8.59 6.46 -1.15
CA VAL A 128 -9.85 6.92 -0.55
C VAL A 128 -10.82 7.21 -1.67
N VAL A 129 -11.81 6.34 -1.84
CA VAL A 129 -12.98 6.59 -2.70
C VAL A 129 -14.04 7.31 -1.87
N LYS A 130 -14.56 8.43 -2.37
CA LYS A 130 -15.50 9.32 -1.66
C LYS A 130 -16.94 9.16 -2.14
N THR A 131 -17.16 8.36 -3.18
CA THR A 131 -18.49 8.03 -3.73
C THR A 131 -18.91 6.61 -3.37
N GLY A 132 -20.20 6.31 -3.54
CA GLY A 132 -20.77 4.99 -3.31
C GLY A 132 -20.41 4.37 -1.96
N ASP A 133 -20.21 3.06 -1.94
CA ASP A 133 -19.75 2.31 -0.77
C ASP A 133 -18.27 2.53 -0.42
N GLY A 134 -17.52 3.25 -1.28
CA GLY A 134 -16.10 3.50 -1.10
C GLY A 134 -15.21 2.40 -1.69
N SER A 135 -15.74 1.44 -2.43
CA SER A 135 -14.96 0.36 -3.04
C SER A 135 -14.28 0.77 -4.36
N PHE A 136 -13.39 -0.10 -4.85
CA PHE A 136 -12.92 -0.02 -6.24
C PHE A 136 -14.07 -0.09 -7.25
N ALA A 137 -15.11 -0.87 -6.97
CA ALA A 137 -16.29 -0.96 -7.83
C ALA A 137 -16.98 0.40 -7.97
N ALA A 138 -17.20 1.09 -6.84
CA ALA A 138 -17.76 2.45 -6.85
C ALA A 138 -16.87 3.46 -7.59
N LEU A 139 -15.54 3.33 -7.51
CA LEU A 139 -14.60 4.16 -8.27
C LEU A 139 -14.72 3.94 -9.79
N ILE A 140 -14.81 2.68 -10.21
CA ILE A 140 -14.94 2.28 -11.61
C ILE A 140 -16.30 2.74 -12.17
N GLU A 141 -17.39 2.53 -11.42
CA GLU A 141 -18.74 2.98 -11.79
C GLU A 141 -18.83 4.51 -11.92
N ALA A 142 -18.16 5.25 -11.05
CA ALA A 142 -18.10 6.71 -11.11
C ALA A 142 -17.21 7.26 -12.24
N THR A 143 -16.45 6.39 -12.93
CA THR A 143 -15.54 6.78 -14.02
C THR A 143 -15.71 5.86 -15.24
N PRO A 144 -16.93 5.78 -15.83
CA PRO A 144 -17.23 4.78 -16.86
C PRO A 144 -16.50 5.06 -18.18
N GLY A 145 -16.26 4.01 -18.96
CA GLY A 145 -15.79 4.12 -20.35
C GLY A 145 -14.30 4.45 -20.51
N VAL A 146 -13.49 4.27 -19.45
CA VAL A 146 -12.04 4.51 -19.50
C VAL A 146 -11.24 3.23 -19.33
N ASP A 147 -9.99 3.24 -19.82
CA ASP A 147 -9.00 2.19 -19.60
C ASP A 147 -8.08 2.50 -18.41
N VAL A 148 -7.98 3.79 -18.05
CA VAL A 148 -7.11 4.28 -16.98
C VAL A 148 -7.82 5.37 -16.18
N ILE A 149 -7.99 5.11 -14.88
CA ILE A 149 -8.49 6.08 -13.90
C ILE A 149 -7.29 6.65 -13.15
N GLY A 150 -7.03 7.93 -13.33
CA GLY A 150 -6.02 8.67 -12.56
C GLY A 150 -6.61 9.13 -11.24
N VAL A 151 -5.91 8.86 -10.13
CA VAL A 151 -6.29 9.30 -8.79
C VAL A 151 -5.18 10.17 -8.23
N ASN A 152 -5.51 11.42 -7.90
CA ASN A 152 -4.55 12.39 -7.40
C ASN A 152 -4.04 12.00 -6.00
N TRP A 153 -2.74 12.10 -5.80
CA TRP A 153 -2.13 12.13 -4.48
C TRP A 153 -2.61 13.35 -3.71
N LEU A 154 -2.89 13.16 -2.43
CA LEU A 154 -2.92 14.22 -1.42
C LEU A 154 -1.84 13.90 -0.39
N GLN A 155 -0.88 14.80 -0.23
CA GLN A 155 0.26 14.58 0.65
C GLN A 155 -0.12 14.80 2.12
N PHE A 156 0.17 13.81 2.97
CA PHE A 156 0.02 13.93 4.42
C PHE A 156 1.39 14.07 5.08
N GLY A 157 1.48 15.04 5.99
CA GLY A 157 2.65 15.29 6.84
C GLY A 157 2.61 14.46 8.11
N SER A 158 3.57 14.70 9.02
CA SER A 158 3.66 14.00 10.29
C SER A 158 2.58 14.38 11.31
N ALA A 159 1.77 15.42 11.04
CA ALA A 159 0.88 16.04 12.02
C ALA A 159 1.60 16.48 13.32
N GLY A 160 2.91 16.72 13.25
CA GLY A 160 3.76 17.00 14.42
C GLY A 160 4.06 15.76 15.28
N ILE A 161 3.60 14.58 14.90
CA ILE A 161 3.81 13.34 15.63
C ILE A 161 5.27 12.90 15.47
N THR A 162 5.96 12.83 16.60
CA THR A 162 7.35 12.40 16.65
C THR A 162 7.47 10.90 16.86
N THR A 163 6.79 10.40 17.89
CA THR A 163 7.00 9.04 18.39
C THR A 163 6.20 8.02 17.59
N TYR A 164 6.82 6.88 17.30
CA TYR A 164 6.13 5.75 16.68
C TYR A 164 5.09 5.12 17.63
N ASP A 165 3.84 5.07 17.17
CA ASP A 165 2.75 4.29 17.77
C ASP A 165 2.24 3.25 16.75
N PRO A 166 2.03 1.97 17.16
CA PRO A 166 1.58 0.89 16.28
C PRO A 166 0.08 0.94 15.92
N ALA A 167 -0.65 1.99 16.32
CA ALA A 167 -2.00 2.28 15.86
C ALA A 167 -2.03 2.50 14.34
N PRO A 168 -3.19 2.36 13.68
CA PRO A 168 -3.33 2.62 12.25
C PRO A 168 -2.81 4.01 11.84
N VAL A 169 -1.91 4.06 10.85
CA VAL A 169 -1.38 5.27 10.23
C VAL A 169 -2.53 6.20 9.83
N THR A 170 -3.56 5.63 9.22
CA THR A 170 -4.74 6.35 8.71
C THR A 170 -5.54 7.10 9.78
N ARG A 171 -5.40 6.72 11.06
CA ARG A 171 -6.04 7.41 12.21
C ARG A 171 -5.17 8.46 12.86
N GLN A 172 -3.86 8.31 12.73
CA GLN A 172 -2.90 9.18 13.41
C GLN A 172 -2.59 10.44 12.60
N PHE A 173 -2.43 10.30 11.29
CA PHE A 173 -1.97 11.38 10.43
C PHE A 173 -3.14 12.00 9.66
N THR A 174 -3.78 13.02 10.22
CA THR A 174 -4.97 13.67 9.63
C THR A 174 -4.67 15.03 8.99
N ARG A 175 -3.41 15.49 9.06
CA ARG A 175 -2.95 16.76 8.51
C ARG A 175 -2.30 16.55 7.14
N CYS A 176 -2.70 17.35 6.16
CA CYS A 176 -2.27 17.23 4.77
C CYS A 176 -1.96 18.58 4.12
N GLU A 177 -1.49 18.55 2.88
CA GLU A 177 -1.35 19.75 2.06
C GLU A 177 -2.70 20.41 1.79
N ALA A 178 -2.69 21.74 1.65
CA ALA A 178 -3.81 22.44 1.06
C ALA A 178 -3.99 21.94 -0.38
N PRO A 179 -5.21 21.55 -0.82
CA PRO A 179 -5.41 20.89 -2.10
C PRO A 179 -4.72 21.61 -3.28
N PRO A 180 -3.65 21.03 -3.87
CA PRO A 180 -2.89 21.71 -4.90
C PRO A 180 -3.68 21.74 -6.22
N ARG A 181 -3.38 22.70 -7.09
CA ARG A 181 -4.00 22.78 -8.43
C ARG A 181 -3.60 21.60 -9.33
N MET A 182 -2.39 21.09 -9.14
CA MET A 182 -1.79 20.02 -9.92
C MET A 182 -1.15 19.03 -8.95
N ALA A 183 -1.39 17.73 -9.15
CA ALA A 183 -0.88 16.69 -8.27
C ALA A 183 -0.37 15.50 -9.08
N TYR A 184 0.60 14.78 -8.51
CA TYR A 184 0.96 13.45 -8.99
C TYR A 184 -0.25 12.52 -8.89
N VAL A 185 -0.24 11.46 -9.71
CA VAL A 185 -1.30 10.46 -9.68
C VAL A 185 -0.74 9.05 -9.53
N LYS A 186 -1.53 8.18 -8.90
CA LYS A 186 -1.51 6.75 -9.17
C LYS A 186 -2.65 6.42 -10.11
N SER A 187 -2.61 5.25 -10.76
CA SER A 187 -3.65 4.87 -11.69
C SER A 187 -4.15 3.45 -11.48
N LEU A 188 -5.47 3.32 -11.57
CA LEU A 188 -6.16 2.05 -11.75
C LEU A 188 -6.30 1.83 -13.25
N PHE A 189 -5.80 0.73 -13.78
CA PHE A 189 -5.83 0.49 -15.23
C PHE A 189 -6.22 -0.94 -15.58
N ARG A 190 -6.78 -1.12 -16.77
CA ARG A 190 -7.15 -2.43 -17.32
C ARG A 190 -6.37 -2.75 -18.60
N ARG A 191 -6.74 -3.84 -19.28
CA ARG A 191 -6.14 -4.29 -20.55
C ARG A 191 -4.65 -4.65 -20.41
N LEU A 192 -4.28 -5.33 -19.31
CA LEU A 192 -2.90 -5.74 -19.05
C LEU A 192 -2.21 -6.46 -20.24
N PRO A 193 -2.88 -7.37 -20.99
CA PRO A 193 -2.27 -8.02 -22.15
C PRO A 193 -1.79 -7.05 -23.23
N GLU A 194 -2.29 -5.81 -23.28
CA GLU A 194 -1.94 -4.78 -24.28
C GLU A 194 -0.88 -3.79 -23.76
N MET A 195 -0.44 -3.95 -22.52
CA MET A 195 0.64 -3.13 -21.94
C MET A 195 2.01 -3.72 -22.25
N ALA A 196 2.96 -2.87 -22.63
CA ALA A 196 4.37 -3.21 -22.72
C ALA A 196 4.97 -3.48 -21.33
N ARG A 197 4.54 -2.70 -20.31
CA ARG A 197 4.91 -2.94 -18.91
C ARG A 197 3.90 -2.31 -17.94
N ILE A 198 3.85 -2.86 -16.72
CA ILE A 198 3.22 -2.21 -15.57
C ILE A 198 4.15 -1.09 -15.11
N GLY A 199 3.62 0.11 -14.89
CA GLY A 199 4.37 1.25 -14.36
C GLY A 199 3.89 1.67 -12.98
N VAL A 200 4.78 2.33 -12.23
CA VAL A 200 4.55 2.72 -10.83
C VAL A 200 3.38 3.70 -10.68
N HIS A 201 3.29 4.66 -11.60
CA HIS A 201 2.23 5.68 -11.61
C HIS A 201 1.21 5.44 -12.71
N MET A 202 1.66 4.94 -13.86
CA MET A 202 0.93 4.90 -15.12
C MET A 202 1.23 3.62 -15.88
N PRO A 203 0.24 2.98 -16.54
CA PRO A 203 0.52 1.89 -17.46
C PRO A 203 1.28 2.38 -18.70
N HIS A 204 2.13 1.50 -19.24
CA HIS A 204 2.84 1.74 -20.49
C HIS A 204 2.25 0.83 -21.58
N PRO A 205 1.38 1.36 -22.46
CA PRO A 205 0.83 0.58 -23.58
C PRO A 205 1.91 0.12 -24.54
N ARG A 206 1.66 -0.97 -25.28
CA ARG A 206 2.48 -1.32 -26.45
C ARG A 206 2.30 -0.27 -27.54
N GLU A 207 3.25 -0.22 -28.47
CA GLU A 207 3.16 0.65 -29.64
C GLU A 207 1.85 0.43 -30.39
N GLY A 208 1.18 1.52 -30.78
CA GLY A 208 -0.12 1.49 -31.46
C GLY A 208 -1.34 1.26 -30.56
N VAL A 209 -1.17 0.99 -29.25
CA VAL A 209 -2.29 0.83 -28.32
C VAL A 209 -2.71 2.18 -27.74
N GLU A 210 -3.88 2.66 -28.14
CA GLU A 210 -4.53 3.84 -27.57
C GLU A 210 -5.38 3.48 -26.34
N LEU A 211 -5.27 4.30 -25.29
CA LEU A 211 -5.99 4.12 -24.03
C LEU A 211 -6.85 5.34 -23.71
N THR A 212 -8.12 5.11 -23.39
CA THR A 212 -9.01 6.17 -22.90
C THR A 212 -8.73 6.44 -21.41
N ARG A 213 -8.62 7.71 -21.01
CA ARG A 213 -8.18 8.09 -19.67
C ARG A 213 -9.01 9.23 -19.11
N ALA A 214 -9.29 9.18 -17.80
CA ALA A 214 -9.85 10.29 -17.06
C ALA A 214 -9.29 10.31 -15.63
N ILE A 215 -9.40 11.47 -14.97
CA ILE A 215 -9.30 11.53 -13.52
C ILE A 215 -10.57 10.91 -12.92
N ALA A 216 -10.46 10.33 -11.72
CA ALA A 216 -11.59 9.80 -10.96
C ALA A 216 -12.81 10.74 -11.02
N GLY A 217 -13.97 10.20 -11.40
CA GLY A 217 -15.19 10.98 -11.62
C GLY A 217 -15.37 11.55 -13.02
N GLY A 218 -14.52 11.15 -13.98
CA GLY A 218 -14.63 11.53 -15.39
C GLY A 218 -14.02 12.89 -15.74
N ALA A 219 -13.27 13.50 -14.82
CA ALA A 219 -12.64 14.79 -15.10
C ALA A 219 -11.53 14.65 -16.18
N PRO A 220 -11.35 15.67 -17.06
CA PRO A 220 -10.45 15.55 -18.20
C PRO A 220 -8.98 15.29 -17.82
N TRP A 221 -8.30 14.43 -18.58
CA TRP A 221 -6.87 14.11 -18.43
C TRP A 221 -5.96 15.27 -18.87
N ARG A 222 -5.89 16.33 -18.07
CA ARG A 222 -5.07 17.52 -18.37
C ARG A 222 -3.70 17.40 -17.73
N LYS A 223 -2.68 17.16 -18.57
CA LYS A 223 -1.28 17.01 -18.17
C LYS A 223 -0.67 18.34 -17.72
N GLY A 224 0.07 18.28 -16.62
CA GLY A 224 1.07 19.26 -16.22
C GLY A 224 2.46 18.92 -16.77
N ARG A 225 3.50 19.50 -16.17
CA ARG A 225 4.90 19.18 -16.50
C ARG A 225 5.20 17.70 -16.20
N GLY A 226 5.93 17.03 -17.08
CA GLY A 226 6.46 15.69 -16.85
C GLY A 226 5.46 14.52 -17.01
N GLY A 227 4.21 14.79 -17.43
CA GLY A 227 3.25 13.74 -17.83
C GLY A 227 2.63 12.88 -16.72
N LEU A 228 3.20 12.89 -15.51
CA LEU A 228 2.68 12.20 -14.31
C LEU A 228 1.91 13.12 -13.35
N ILE A 229 2.01 14.43 -13.57
CA ILE A 229 1.29 15.45 -12.79
C ILE A 229 0.07 15.85 -13.62
N LEU A 230 -1.12 15.76 -13.02
CA LEU A 230 -2.39 16.09 -13.66
C LEU A 230 -3.11 17.18 -12.87
N ARG A 231 -4.08 17.85 -13.52
CA ARG A 231 -5.00 18.74 -12.79
C ARG A 231 -5.66 17.96 -11.67
N ALA A 232 -5.61 18.49 -10.46
CA ALA A 232 -6.15 17.82 -9.30
C ALA A 232 -7.69 17.89 -9.28
N ASP A 233 -8.31 16.77 -8.96
CA ASP A 233 -9.74 16.68 -8.65
C ASP A 233 -9.97 15.60 -7.57
N TYR A 234 -10.24 16.05 -6.35
CA TYR A 234 -10.39 15.19 -5.18
C TYR A 234 -11.85 14.87 -4.84
N ARG A 235 -12.81 15.21 -5.73
CA ARG A 235 -14.25 15.06 -5.43
C ARG A 235 -14.69 13.61 -5.32
N VAL A 236 -14.17 12.74 -6.19
CA VAL A 236 -14.56 11.32 -6.27
C VAL A 236 -13.58 10.41 -5.54
N ALA A 237 -12.28 10.66 -5.66
CA ALA A 237 -11.27 9.87 -4.97
C ALA A 237 -9.97 10.65 -4.78
N GLN A 238 -9.13 10.17 -3.87
CA GLN A 238 -7.75 10.61 -3.68
C GLN A 238 -6.90 9.44 -3.20
N VAL A 239 -5.58 9.59 -3.28
CA VAL A 239 -4.64 8.70 -2.62
C VAL A 239 -3.97 9.48 -1.50
N ASN A 240 -4.23 9.09 -0.26
CA ASN A 240 -3.52 9.64 0.89
C ASN A 240 -2.10 9.08 0.88
N HIS A 241 -1.11 9.96 0.77
CA HIS A 241 0.30 9.58 0.73
C HIS A 241 1.00 9.97 2.04
N TYR A 242 1.24 8.99 2.90
CA TYR A 242 1.85 9.14 4.22
C TYR A 242 3.36 8.95 4.16
N ALA A 243 4.02 9.72 3.31
CA ALA A 243 5.44 9.52 2.98
C ALA A 243 6.38 9.58 4.20
N LEU A 244 6.01 10.35 5.23
CA LEU A 244 6.83 10.56 6.42
C LEU A 244 6.38 9.72 7.62
N ARG A 245 5.07 9.62 7.85
CA ARG A 245 4.49 9.10 9.11
C ARG A 245 5.09 9.86 10.31
N ALA A 246 5.24 9.19 11.46
CA ALA A 246 5.92 9.76 12.61
C ALA A 246 7.41 10.02 12.29
N ARG A 247 8.01 11.05 12.89
CA ARG A 247 9.44 11.36 12.69
C ARG A 247 10.34 10.16 12.96
N ASP A 248 10.08 9.38 14.01
CA ASP A 248 10.81 8.15 14.30
C ASP A 248 10.75 7.13 13.15
N SER A 249 9.57 6.94 12.55
CA SER A 249 9.38 6.05 11.41
C SER A 249 10.08 6.58 10.15
N PHE A 250 10.16 7.90 9.97
CA PHE A 250 10.94 8.49 8.89
C PHE A 250 12.45 8.18 9.03
N LEU A 251 13.00 8.14 10.25
CA LEU A 251 14.39 7.73 10.46
C LEU A 251 14.63 6.30 9.96
N VAL A 252 13.74 5.36 10.28
CA VAL A 252 13.82 3.97 9.78
C VAL A 252 13.71 3.92 8.25
N LYS A 253 12.79 4.72 7.67
CA LYS A 253 12.65 4.84 6.20
C LYS A 253 13.93 5.36 5.55
N ARG A 254 14.56 6.39 6.13
CA ARG A 254 15.84 6.95 5.66
C ARG A 254 16.95 5.90 5.72
N ASP A 255 17.06 5.20 6.84
CA ASP A 255 18.10 4.21 7.09
C ASP A 255 18.06 3.03 6.10
N ARG A 256 16.85 2.58 5.75
CA ARG A 256 16.60 1.54 4.75
C ARG A 256 17.00 1.93 3.32
N GLY A 257 16.99 3.23 3.02
CA GLY A 257 17.18 3.81 1.67
C GLY A 257 15.94 3.74 0.77
N ARG A 258 16.00 4.41 -0.39
CA ARG A 258 14.93 4.40 -1.41
C ARG A 258 14.98 3.17 -2.31
N VAL A 259 13.82 2.64 -2.68
CA VAL A 259 13.68 1.50 -3.61
C VAL A 259 14.24 1.81 -5.02
N ASN A 260 14.15 3.07 -5.47
CA ASN A 260 14.54 3.48 -6.84
C ASN A 260 15.83 4.31 -6.94
N HIS A 261 16.39 4.76 -5.82
CA HIS A 261 17.56 5.64 -5.76
C HIS A 261 18.51 5.19 -4.65
N ALA A 262 19.06 3.98 -4.79
CA ALA A 262 20.07 3.49 -3.87
C ALA A 262 21.29 4.44 -3.91
N GLY A 263 21.57 5.13 -2.80
CA GLY A 263 22.68 6.10 -2.68
C GLY A 263 22.27 7.57 -2.56
N GLU A 264 21.00 7.94 -2.78
CA GLU A 264 20.50 9.28 -2.43
C GLU A 264 20.03 9.30 -0.97
N ASP A 265 20.66 10.12 -0.14
CA ASP A 265 20.23 10.35 1.23
C ASP A 265 18.83 11.00 1.26
N MET A 266 17.88 10.40 1.97
CA MET A 266 16.60 11.06 2.29
C MET A 266 16.81 12.08 3.40
N GLY A 267 17.51 13.16 3.05
CA GLY A 267 17.85 14.26 3.96
C GLY A 267 16.69 15.22 4.22
N ALA A 268 17.03 16.36 4.80
CA ALA A 268 16.07 17.40 5.21
C ALA A 268 15.19 17.92 4.06
N ASP A 269 15.71 17.98 2.83
CA ASP A 269 14.92 18.40 1.66
C ASP A 269 13.76 17.45 1.35
N TYR A 270 13.94 16.13 1.57
CA TYR A 270 12.85 15.17 1.41
C TYR A 270 11.80 15.38 2.49
N TRP A 271 12.23 15.55 3.75
CA TRP A 271 11.32 15.86 4.85
C TRP A 271 10.52 17.14 4.56
N ALA A 272 11.20 18.26 4.28
CA ALA A 272 10.56 19.55 3.98
C ALA A 272 9.61 19.50 2.77
N ARG A 273 9.90 18.64 1.78
CA ARG A 273 9.01 18.43 0.63
C ARG A 273 7.68 17.79 1.05
N PHE A 274 7.73 16.80 1.95
CA PHE A 274 6.61 15.92 2.27
C PHE A 274 5.91 16.25 3.60
N GLU A 275 6.50 17.13 4.41
CA GLU A 275 5.92 17.59 5.68
C GLU A 275 4.84 18.64 5.42
N ARG A 276 3.66 18.14 5.03
CA ARG A 276 2.49 18.92 4.64
C ARG A 276 1.39 18.83 5.68
N ASN A 277 1.13 19.93 6.38
CA ASN A 277 0.18 20.00 7.50
C ASN A 277 -0.74 21.22 7.39
N GLU A 278 -0.93 21.77 6.20
CA GLU A 278 -1.66 23.01 5.94
C GLU A 278 -3.18 22.88 6.13
N ALA A 279 -3.75 21.68 5.99
CA ALA A 279 -5.19 21.41 6.13
C ALA A 279 -5.46 20.09 6.89
N GLU A 280 -6.72 19.86 7.27
CA GLU A 280 -7.20 18.59 7.85
C GLU A 280 -8.05 17.83 6.83
N ASP A 281 -7.84 16.52 6.74
CA ASP A 281 -8.65 15.60 5.93
C ASP A 281 -8.93 14.32 6.73
N HIS A 282 -10.22 14.03 6.91
CA HIS A 282 -10.74 12.85 7.61
C HIS A 282 -11.45 11.88 6.66
N ALA A 283 -11.33 12.04 5.35
CA ALA A 283 -12.09 11.24 4.39
C ALA A 283 -11.79 9.74 4.50
N ILE A 284 -10.58 9.38 4.94
CA ILE A 284 -10.16 7.99 5.14
C ILE A 284 -10.85 7.31 6.35
N ALA A 285 -11.35 8.09 7.33
CA ALA A 285 -11.99 7.56 8.52
C ALA A 285 -13.27 6.74 8.20
N ARG A 286 -13.83 6.92 6.99
CA ARG A 286 -14.96 6.10 6.51
C ARG A 286 -14.67 4.59 6.52
N TYR A 287 -13.40 4.19 6.44
CA TYR A 287 -12.99 2.79 6.43
C TYR A 287 -12.68 2.25 7.83
N ASP A 288 -12.63 3.08 8.87
CA ASP A 288 -12.11 2.71 10.19
C ASP A 288 -12.80 1.49 10.80
N ALA A 289 -14.13 1.45 10.74
CA ALA A 289 -14.89 0.35 11.31
C ALA A 289 -14.56 -0.98 10.58
N ALA A 290 -14.59 -0.97 9.26
CA ALA A 290 -14.33 -2.16 8.44
C ALA A 290 -12.87 -2.62 8.54
N VAL A 291 -11.91 -1.68 8.54
CA VAL A 291 -10.48 -1.99 8.72
C VAL A 291 -10.21 -2.55 10.11
N THR A 292 -10.91 -2.08 11.15
CA THR A 292 -10.80 -2.68 12.50
C THR A 292 -11.21 -4.14 12.49
N VAL A 293 -12.34 -4.45 11.86
CA VAL A 293 -12.84 -5.82 11.76
C VAL A 293 -11.88 -6.69 10.96
N GLU A 294 -11.38 -6.20 9.83
CA GLU A 294 -10.45 -6.95 8.98
C GLU A 294 -9.10 -7.18 9.69
N LEU A 295 -8.56 -6.18 10.39
CA LEU A 295 -7.36 -6.34 11.21
C LEU A 295 -7.54 -7.37 12.33
N ALA A 296 -8.70 -7.36 13.00
CA ALA A 296 -9.02 -8.34 14.02
C ALA A 296 -9.08 -9.76 13.43
N ALA A 297 -9.65 -9.92 12.23
CA ALA A 297 -9.71 -11.19 11.52
C ALA A 297 -8.32 -11.69 11.11
N LEU A 298 -7.45 -10.82 10.59
CA LEU A 298 -6.06 -11.17 10.26
C LEU A 298 -5.29 -11.62 11.52
N ARG A 299 -5.41 -10.86 12.62
CA ARG A 299 -4.76 -11.15 13.90
C ARG A 299 -5.34 -12.34 14.66
N ALA A 300 -6.45 -12.91 14.20
CA ALA A 300 -6.98 -14.15 14.75
C ALA A 300 -6.08 -15.36 14.42
N ASP A 301 -5.25 -15.27 13.39
CA ASP A 301 -4.18 -16.25 13.15
C ASP A 301 -3.01 -16.02 14.13
N PRO A 302 -2.71 -16.98 15.04
CA PRO A 302 -1.72 -16.75 16.09
C PRO A 302 -0.30 -16.54 15.56
N GLU A 303 0.05 -17.20 14.46
CA GLU A 303 1.37 -17.06 13.87
C GLU A 303 1.52 -15.70 13.18
N LEU A 304 0.50 -15.25 12.44
CA LEU A 304 0.50 -13.91 11.85
C LEU A 304 0.57 -12.82 12.92
N ALA A 305 -0.18 -12.94 14.01
CA ALA A 305 -0.13 -11.99 15.14
C ALA A 305 1.27 -11.95 15.81
N ARG A 306 1.91 -13.12 15.95
CA ARG A 306 3.28 -13.23 16.48
C ARG A 306 4.29 -12.54 15.55
N LEU A 307 4.17 -12.77 14.23
CA LEU A 307 5.02 -12.16 13.21
C LEU A 307 4.84 -10.64 13.13
N GLU A 308 3.60 -10.14 13.19
CA GLU A 308 3.32 -8.70 13.25
C GLU A 308 3.95 -8.07 14.50
N THR A 309 3.82 -8.72 15.66
CA THR A 309 4.43 -8.27 16.91
C THR A 309 5.95 -8.17 16.78
N ALA A 310 6.59 -9.21 16.22
CA ALA A 310 8.03 -9.21 15.98
C ALA A 310 8.47 -8.07 15.05
N ALA A 311 7.70 -7.78 13.98
CA ALA A 311 8.01 -6.68 13.07
C ALA A 311 7.88 -5.30 13.75
N ARG A 312 6.87 -5.12 14.62
CA ARG A 312 6.69 -3.90 15.41
C ARG A 312 7.81 -3.71 16.42
N ASP A 313 8.24 -4.79 17.09
CA ASP A 313 9.33 -4.76 18.05
C ASP A 313 10.67 -4.47 17.37
N TRP A 314 10.91 -5.06 16.19
CA TRP A 314 12.05 -4.72 15.34
C TRP A 314 12.06 -3.23 14.99
N HIS A 315 10.91 -2.66 14.59
CA HIS A 315 10.81 -1.25 14.23
C HIS A 315 11.16 -0.33 15.41
N ARG A 316 10.65 -0.64 16.61
CA ARG A 316 11.03 0.08 17.85
C ARG A 316 12.51 -0.05 18.16
N ALA A 317 13.07 -1.26 18.05
CA ALA A 317 14.49 -1.49 18.29
C ALA A 317 15.37 -0.73 17.28
N ARG A 318 14.95 -0.65 16.01
CA ARG A 318 15.66 0.12 14.99
C ARG A 318 15.61 1.61 15.28
N ILE A 319 14.45 2.14 15.68
CA ILE A 319 14.32 3.54 16.15
C ILE A 319 15.29 3.82 17.29
N ALA A 320 15.31 2.97 18.33
CA ALA A 320 16.21 3.14 19.48
C ALA A 320 17.68 3.11 19.06
N ALA A 321 18.07 2.18 18.17
CA ALA A 321 19.42 2.08 17.65
C ALA A 321 19.84 3.32 16.83
N LEU A 322 18.92 3.90 16.05
CA LEU A 322 19.18 5.13 15.30
C LEU A 322 19.33 6.34 16.23
N HIS A 323 18.47 6.49 17.23
CA HIS A 323 18.60 7.58 18.22
C HIS A 323 19.88 7.49 19.06
N ALA A 324 20.41 6.29 19.30
CA ALA A 324 21.68 6.10 20.00
C ALA A 324 22.90 6.59 19.20
N ARG A 325 22.75 6.87 17.89
CA ARG A 325 23.81 7.39 17.04
C ARG A 325 23.80 8.93 17.00
N PRO A 326 24.90 9.62 17.37
CA PRO A 326 24.93 11.08 17.44
C PRO A 326 24.54 11.81 16.15
N ASP A 327 24.97 11.30 14.99
CA ASP A 327 24.66 11.86 13.66
C ASP A 327 23.14 11.83 13.36
N TRP A 328 22.47 10.76 13.79
CA TRP A 328 21.02 10.58 13.61
C TRP A 328 20.19 11.37 14.63
N ALA A 329 20.65 11.45 15.88
CA ALA A 329 20.04 12.29 16.90
C ALA A 329 20.09 13.77 16.47
N GLN A 330 21.24 14.22 15.97
CA GLN A 330 21.40 15.57 15.43
C GLN A 330 20.49 15.81 14.22
N PHE A 331 20.41 14.86 13.30
CA PHE A 331 19.51 14.95 12.15
C PHE A 331 18.03 15.06 12.59
N SER A 332 17.59 14.21 13.52
CA SER A 332 16.22 14.26 14.07
C SER A 332 15.90 15.60 14.72
N ALA A 333 16.85 16.17 15.47
CA ALA A 333 16.72 17.51 16.06
C ALA A 333 16.67 18.62 14.99
N HIS A 334 17.46 18.49 13.92
CA HIS A 334 17.41 19.42 12.78
C HIS A 334 16.04 19.42 12.09
N LEU A 335 15.44 18.25 11.90
CA LEU A 335 14.07 18.16 11.36
C LEU A 335 13.03 18.84 12.27
N ALA A 336 13.22 18.77 13.59
CA ALA A 336 12.34 19.43 14.56
C ALA A 336 12.42 20.96 14.45
N ALA A 337 13.62 21.51 14.28
CA ALA A 337 13.86 22.95 14.23
C ALA A 337 13.34 23.61 12.95
N GLY A 338 13.28 22.87 11.83
CA GLY A 338 12.73 23.36 10.56
C GLY A 338 11.20 23.28 10.43
N ALA A 339 10.50 22.79 11.46
CA ALA A 339 9.03 22.73 11.51
C ALA A 339 8.39 23.94 12.23
N MET A 340 9.20 24.84 12.78
CA MET A 340 8.80 26.17 13.29
C MET A 340 8.96 27.21 12.18
#